data_AF-A0A934BQA8-F1
#
_entry.id   AF-A0A934BQA8-F1
#
_cell.length_a   1.000
_cell.length_b   1.000
_cell.length_c   1.000
_cell.angle_alpha   90.00
_cell.angle_beta   90.00
_cell.angle_gamma   90.00
#
_symmetry.space_group_name_H-M   'P 1'
#
loop_
_entity.id
_entity.type
_entity.pdbx_description
1 polymer ?
#
loop_
_entity_poly.entity_id
_entity_poly.type
_entity_poly.pdbx_seq_one_letter_code
_entity_poly.pdbx_strand_id
1 'polypeptide(L)'
;MKSRTIKVDYLARVEGEGALHVKIKDNTVVDVKLKIFEPPRFFEAFLRGRAYNEAPDITARICGICPIAYQMSSVHAMEDAFGVRVDGQLRALRRLIYCGEWIESHTLHVYMLHAPDFLGYPD
;
A
#
# COMPACT_ATOMS: atom_id res chain seq x y z
N MET A 1 28.67 -26.10 -10.57
CA MET A 1 27.65 -25.04 -10.78
C MET A 1 27.19 -24.56 -9.42
N LYS A 2 27.45 -23.30 -9.04
CA LYS A 2 27.13 -22.82 -7.69
C LYS A 2 25.68 -22.34 -7.66
N SER A 3 24.88 -22.94 -6.79
CA SER A 3 23.48 -22.56 -6.55
C SER A 3 23.36 -22.03 -5.14
N ARG A 4 22.71 -20.88 -4.95
CA ARG A 4 22.33 -20.35 -3.64
C ARG A 4 20.85 -20.01 -3.61
N THR A 5 20.23 -20.15 -2.44
CA THR A 5 18.84 -19.77 -2.21
C THR A 5 18.81 -18.78 -1.05
N ILE A 6 18.16 -17.64 -1.26
CA ILE A 6 17.86 -16.65 -0.21
C ILE A 6 16.40 -16.85 0.17
N LYS A 7 16.15 -17.02 1.46
CA LYS A 7 14.80 -17.13 2.03
C LYS A 7 14.64 -16.03 3.06
N VAL A 8 13.60 -15.22 2.88
CA VAL A 8 13.16 -14.22 3.83
C VAL A 8 11.76 -14.64 4.25
N ASP A 9 11.65 -15.29 5.42
CA ASP A 9 10.39 -15.87 5.89
C ASP A 9 9.37 -14.81 6.33
N TYR A 10 9.84 -13.59 6.64
CA TYR A 10 9.00 -12.44 6.90
C TYR A 10 9.71 -11.17 6.43
N LEU A 11 9.07 -10.41 5.54
CA LEU A 11 9.55 -9.10 5.08
C LEU A 11 9.21 -8.05 6.15
N ALA A 12 10.25 -7.54 6.82
CA ALA A 12 10.10 -6.41 7.73
C ALA A 12 10.08 -5.07 6.97
N ARG A 13 9.70 -3.99 7.67
CA ARG A 13 9.71 -2.61 7.15
C ARG A 13 8.89 -2.40 5.86
N VAL A 14 7.83 -3.19 5.70
CA VAL A 14 6.78 -3.01 4.67
C VAL A 14 5.42 -3.09 5.35
N GLU A 15 4.39 -2.59 4.68
CA GLU A 15 3.00 -2.82 5.09
C GLU A 15 2.50 -4.18 4.56
N GLY A 16 1.65 -4.84 5.34
CA GLY A 16 1.16 -6.18 5.06
C GLY A 16 2.15 -7.28 5.47
N GLU A 17 1.79 -8.52 5.15
CA GLU A 17 2.55 -9.72 5.54
C GLU A 17 3.01 -10.50 4.30
N GLY A 18 4.33 -10.57 4.12
CA GLY A 18 4.92 -11.23 2.96
C GLY A 18 6.25 -11.92 3.24
N ALA A 19 6.61 -12.85 2.36
CA ALA A 19 7.88 -13.58 2.37
C ALA A 19 8.46 -13.64 0.95
N LEU A 20 9.79 -13.74 0.87
CA LEU A 20 10.52 -13.76 -0.40
C LEU A 20 11.41 -15.02 -0.51
N HIS A 21 11.35 -15.68 -1.65
CA HIS A 21 12.24 -16.79 -2.00
C HIS A 21 12.96 -16.48 -3.31
N VAL A 22 14.29 -16.38 -3.27
CA VAL A 22 15.13 -16.06 -4.43
C VAL A 22 16.11 -17.19 -4.68
N LYS A 23 16.08 -17.78 -5.89
CA LYS A 23 17.04 -18.79 -6.33
C LYS A 23 18.04 -18.16 -7.29
N ILE A 24 19.33 -18.37 -7.03
CA ILE A 24 20.42 -17.79 -7.80
C ILE A 24 21.35 -18.92 -8.26
N LYS A 25 21.67 -18.92 -9.55
CA LYS A 25 22.54 -19.90 -10.21
C LYS A 25 23.59 -19.16 -11.01
N ASP A 26 24.87 -19.45 -10.74
CA ASP A 26 26.00 -18.81 -11.42
C ASP A 26 25.86 -17.27 -11.47
N ASN A 27 25.57 -16.69 -10.30
CA ASN A 27 25.35 -15.25 -10.08
C ASN A 27 24.15 -14.63 -10.82
N THR A 28 23.28 -15.43 -11.42
CA THR A 28 22.04 -14.99 -12.08
C THR A 28 20.83 -15.41 -11.26
N VAL A 29 19.89 -14.49 -11.03
CA VAL A 29 18.59 -14.83 -10.42
C VAL A 29 17.80 -15.65 -11.43
N VAL A 30 17.40 -16.87 -11.05
CA VAL A 30 16.68 -17.81 -11.93
C VAL A 30 15.23 -18.05 -11.50
N ASP A 31 14.87 -17.67 -10.26
CA ASP A 31 13.52 -17.79 -9.73
C ASP A 31 13.33 -16.79 -8.58
N VAL A 32 12.17 -16.13 -8.54
CA VAL A 32 11.74 -15.24 -7.45
C VAL A 32 10.29 -15.55 -7.15
N LYS A 33 9.98 -15.79 -5.87
CA LYS A 33 8.60 -16.00 -5.41
C LYS A 33 8.30 -15.05 -4.27
N LEU A 34 7.24 -14.28 -4.45
CA LEU A 34 6.60 -13.49 -3.39
C LEU A 34 5.43 -14.31 -2.84
N LYS A 35 5.40 -14.49 -1.52
CA LYS A 35 4.30 -15.12 -0.82
C LYS A 35 3.64 -14.06 0.06
N ILE A 36 2.40 -13.71 -0.24
CA ILE A 36 1.57 -12.87 0.63
C ILE A 36 0.68 -13.81 1.43
N PHE A 37 0.81 -13.79 2.74
CA PHE A 37 0.05 -14.65 3.65
C PHE A 37 -0.82 -13.86 4.63
N GLU A 38 -0.89 -12.53 4.44
CA GLU A 38 -1.84 -11.68 5.15
C GLU A 38 -3.26 -12.25 5.01
N PRO A 39 -4.02 -12.36 6.12
CA PRO A 39 -5.36 -12.91 6.07
C PRO A 39 -6.28 -12.03 5.20
N PRO A 40 -7.10 -12.62 4.32
CA PRO A 40 -8.02 -11.85 3.51
C PRO A 40 -9.03 -11.11 4.41
N ARG A 41 -9.10 -9.79 4.28
CA ARG A 41 -9.99 -8.92 5.07
C ARG A 41 -11.37 -8.69 4.43
N PHE A 42 -11.54 -9.08 3.16
CA PHE A 42 -12.82 -9.10 2.45
C PHE A 42 -13.60 -7.77 2.41
N PHE A 43 -12.92 -6.63 2.29
CA PHE A 43 -13.56 -5.30 2.20
C PHE A 43 -14.63 -5.22 1.10
N GLU A 44 -14.41 -5.83 -0.06
CA GLU A 44 -15.37 -5.83 -1.17
C GLU A 44 -16.67 -6.57 -0.83
N ALA A 45 -16.56 -7.71 -0.15
CA ALA A 45 -17.73 -8.44 0.33
C ALA A 45 -18.45 -7.66 1.43
N PHE A 46 -17.68 -7.03 2.33
CA PHE A 46 -18.19 -6.21 3.43
C PHE A 46 -18.94 -4.96 2.97
N LEU A 47 -18.61 -4.40 1.80
CA LEU A 47 -19.30 -3.25 1.21
C LEU A 47 -20.66 -3.60 0.57
N ARG A 48 -20.96 -4.87 0.31
CA ARG A 48 -22.22 -5.26 -0.34
C ARG A 48 -23.42 -4.90 0.54
N GLY A 49 -24.38 -4.18 -0.02
CA GLY A 49 -25.60 -3.77 0.67
C GLY A 49 -25.43 -2.62 1.66
N ARG A 50 -24.21 -2.07 1.81
CA ARG A 50 -23.97 -0.87 2.63
C ARG A 50 -24.38 0.40 1.91
N ALA A 51 -24.59 1.46 2.68
CA ALA A 51 -24.84 2.76 2.12
C ALA A 51 -23.56 3.32 1.48
N TYR A 52 -23.70 3.94 0.31
CA TYR A 52 -22.58 4.43 -0.48
C TYR A 52 -21.71 5.46 0.27
N ASN A 53 -22.31 6.22 1.19
CA ASN A 53 -21.63 7.25 1.98
C ASN A 53 -20.75 6.66 3.10
N GLU A 54 -20.91 5.38 3.43
CA GLU A 54 -20.00 4.68 4.36
C GLU A 54 -18.70 4.24 3.67
N ALA A 55 -18.70 4.13 2.33
CA ALA A 55 -17.59 3.56 1.59
C ALA A 55 -16.25 4.27 1.84
N PRO A 56 -16.15 5.63 1.84
CA PRO A 56 -14.87 6.30 2.10
C PRO A 56 -14.28 5.96 3.47
N ASP A 57 -15.11 5.88 4.50
CA ASP A 57 -14.65 5.52 5.83
C ASP A 57 -14.22 4.06 5.91
N ILE A 58 -14.99 3.15 5.31
CA ILE A 58 -14.67 1.72 5.32
C ILE A 58 -13.36 1.47 4.55
N THR A 59 -13.23 1.98 3.32
CA THR A 59 -12.07 1.71 2.47
C THR A 59 -10.79 2.35 3.01
N ALA A 60 -10.89 3.44 3.78
CA ALA A 60 -9.73 4.04 4.47
C ALA A 60 -9.00 3.06 5.41
N ARG A 61 -9.67 1.98 5.84
CA ARG A 61 -9.11 0.97 6.74
C ARG A 61 -8.45 -0.18 5.97
N ILE A 62 -8.39 -0.11 4.64
CA ILE A 62 -7.62 -1.06 3.84
C ILE A 62 -6.13 -0.91 4.11
N CYS A 63 -5.59 0.29 4.29
CA CYS A 63 -4.19 0.48 4.63
C CYS A 63 -4.03 1.64 5.62
N GLY A 64 -3.23 1.43 6.67
CA GLY A 64 -2.95 2.46 7.67
C GLY A 64 -1.93 3.52 7.23
N ILE A 65 -1.11 3.22 6.21
CA ILE A 65 -0.09 4.13 5.68
C ILE A 65 -0.66 5.08 4.61
N CYS A 66 -1.67 4.64 3.84
CA CYS A 66 -2.27 5.45 2.78
C CYS A 66 -3.81 5.58 2.88
N PRO A 67 -4.38 5.91 4.05
CA PRO A 67 -5.83 5.98 4.24
C PRO A 67 -6.52 7.05 3.37
N ILE A 68 -5.90 8.21 3.14
CA ILE A 68 -6.43 9.30 2.32
C ILE A 68 -6.52 8.88 0.85
N ALA A 69 -5.56 8.12 0.34
CA ALA A 69 -5.64 7.56 -1.02
C ALA A 69 -6.89 6.70 -1.21
N TYR A 70 -7.23 5.85 -0.24
CA TYR A 70 -8.46 5.06 -0.28
C TYR A 70 -9.72 5.91 -0.11
N GLN A 71 -9.72 6.89 0.81
CA GLN A 71 -10.84 7.81 0.97
C GLN A 71 -11.13 8.58 -0.33
N MET A 72 -10.09 9.17 -0.92
CA MET A 72 -10.20 9.96 -2.14
C MET A 72 -10.63 9.11 -3.33
N SER A 73 -10.14 7.87 -3.43
CA SER A 73 -10.58 6.93 -4.47
C SER A 73 -12.07 6.60 -4.34
N SER A 74 -12.55 6.32 -3.11
CA SER A 74 -13.97 6.08 -2.87
C SER A 74 -14.82 7.32 -3.16
N VAL A 75 -14.36 8.52 -2.76
CA VAL A 75 -15.07 9.78 -3.02
C VAL A 75 -15.19 10.03 -4.52
N HIS A 76 -14.10 9.88 -5.28
CA HIS A 76 -14.13 10.05 -6.74
C HIS A 76 -15.04 9.01 -7.41
N ALA A 77 -15.06 7.77 -6.93
CA ALA A 77 -15.98 6.75 -7.45
C ALA A 77 -17.46 7.12 -7.22
N MET A 78 -17.80 7.69 -6.07
CA MET A 78 -19.16 8.17 -5.80
C MET A 78 -19.51 9.38 -6.66
N GLU A 79 -18.57 10.30 -6.85
CA GLU A 79 -18.75 11.47 -7.71
C GLU A 79 -19.04 11.08 -9.15
N ASP A 80 -18.27 10.13 -9.68
CA ASP A 80 -18.49 9.56 -11.00
C ASP A 80 -19.87 8.87 -11.10
N ALA A 81 -20.22 8.03 -10.11
CA ALA A 81 -21.49 7.32 -10.08
C ALA A 81 -22.71 8.26 -10.04
N PHE A 82 -22.60 9.43 -9.41
CA PHE A 82 -23.68 10.42 -9.31
C PHE A 82 -23.58 11.56 -10.33
N GLY A 83 -22.55 11.58 -11.20
CA GLY A 83 -22.31 12.67 -12.15
C GLY A 83 -22.01 14.01 -11.47
N VAL A 84 -21.44 13.98 -10.26
CA VAL A 84 -21.11 15.17 -9.47
C VAL A 84 -19.70 15.62 -9.80
N ARG A 85 -19.53 16.92 -10.02
CA ARG A 85 -18.22 17.54 -10.22
C ARG A 85 -17.90 18.52 -9.10
N VAL A 86 -16.76 18.31 -8.43
CA VAL A 86 -16.25 19.20 -7.39
C VAL A 86 -15.12 20.04 -7.96
N ASP A 87 -15.31 21.37 -7.96
CA ASP A 87 -14.33 22.34 -8.47
C ASP A 87 -13.93 23.36 -7.37
N GLY A 88 -13.07 24.31 -7.74
CA GLY A 88 -12.70 25.44 -6.88
C GLY A 88 -11.97 25.03 -5.60
N GLN A 89 -12.31 25.70 -4.49
CA GLN A 89 -11.60 25.55 -3.22
C GLN A 89 -11.75 24.15 -2.62
N LEU A 90 -12.90 23.48 -2.79
CA LEU A 90 -13.10 22.13 -2.27
C LEU A 90 -12.17 21.12 -2.96
N ARG A 91 -12.02 21.22 -4.29
CA ARG A 91 -11.06 20.39 -5.03
C ARG A 91 -9.62 20.70 -4.61
N ALA A 92 -9.30 21.98 -4.38
CA ALA A 92 -7.97 22.38 -3.91
C ALA A 92 -7.65 21.81 -2.51
N LEU A 93 -8.60 21.84 -1.58
CA LEU A 93 -8.44 21.26 -0.24
C LEU A 93 -8.23 19.74 -0.29
N ARG A 94 -8.99 19.03 -1.13
CA ARG A 94 -8.81 17.59 -1.36
C ARG A 94 -7.45 17.25 -1.95
N ARG A 95 -6.96 18.06 -2.90
CA ARG A 95 -5.60 17.91 -3.43
C ARG A 95 -4.55 18.19 -2.36
N LEU A 96 -4.77 19.19 -1.51
CA LEU A 96 -3.85 19.55 -0.44
C LEU A 96 -3.67 18.39 0.55
N ILE A 97 -4.75 17.79 1.06
CA ILE A 97 -4.67 16.67 1.99
C ILE A 97 -4.03 15.43 1.34
N TYR A 98 -4.34 15.15 0.07
CA TYR A 98 -3.71 14.06 -0.67
C TYR A 98 -2.19 14.27 -0.85
N CYS A 99 -1.76 15.50 -1.19
CA CYS A 99 -0.34 15.83 -1.23
C CYS A 99 0.32 15.74 0.15
N GLY A 100 -0.41 16.05 1.23
CA GLY A 100 0.06 15.87 2.60
C GLY A 100 0.38 14.41 2.92
N GLU A 101 -0.56 13.50 2.65
CA GLU A 101 -0.31 12.06 2.78
C GLU A 101 0.86 11.60 1.89
N TRP A 102 0.94 12.10 0.65
CA TRP A 102 2.02 11.72 -0.25
C TRP A 102 3.40 12.08 0.32
N ILE A 103 3.56 13.30 0.86
CA ILE A 103 4.81 13.73 1.51
C ILE A 103 5.10 12.89 2.76
N GLU A 104 4.09 12.66 3.61
CA GLU A 104 4.22 11.86 4.82
C GLU A 104 4.67 10.43 4.50
N SER A 105 3.95 9.75 3.60
CA SER A 105 4.20 8.38 3.20
C SER A 105 5.59 8.20 2.57
N HIS A 106 6.03 9.14 1.73
CA HIS A 106 7.37 9.08 1.12
C HIS A 106 8.47 9.36 2.16
N THR A 107 8.23 10.28 3.09
CA THR A 107 9.16 10.55 4.19
C THR A 107 9.31 9.31 5.07
N LEU A 108 8.18 8.68 5.46
CA LEU A 108 8.16 7.43 6.21
C LEU A 108 8.95 6.34 5.47
N HIS A 109 8.66 6.13 4.18
CA HIS A 109 9.33 5.11 3.38
C HIS A 109 10.84 5.34 3.29
N VAL A 110 11.27 6.54 2.92
CA VAL A 110 12.70 6.85 2.75
C VAL A 110 13.45 6.70 4.06
N TYR A 111 12.98 7.33 5.14
CA TYR A 111 13.78 7.44 6.37
C TYR A 111 13.60 6.28 7.34
N MET A 112 12.39 5.72 7.44
CA MET A 112 12.09 4.70 8.46
C MET A 112 12.09 3.29 7.88
N LEU A 113 11.73 3.13 6.60
CA LEU A 113 11.60 1.81 5.99
C LEU A 113 12.84 1.41 5.18
N HIS A 114 13.36 2.30 4.32
CA HIS A 114 14.37 1.93 3.32
C HIS A 114 15.80 2.38 3.68
N ALA A 115 15.98 3.53 4.34
CA ALA A 115 17.32 4.02 4.73
C ALA A 115 18.18 3.00 5.50
N PRO A 116 17.64 2.16 6.42
CA PRO A 116 18.46 1.20 7.14
C PRO A 116 19.22 0.21 6.26
N ASP A 117 18.69 -0.11 5.07
CA ASP A 117 19.32 -1.04 4.11
C ASP A 117 20.63 -0.49 3.53
N PHE A 118 20.84 0.82 3.59
CA PHE A 118 22.03 1.49 3.04
C PHE A 118 23.03 1.90 4.12
N LEU A 119 22.62 1.91 5.39
CA LEU A 119 23.41 2.45 6.49
C LEU A 119 24.14 1.37 7.29
N GLY A 120 23.98 0.10 6.92
CA GLY A 120 24.69 -1.02 7.55
C GLY A 120 24.24 -1.28 8.99
N TYR A 121 23.01 -0.91 9.34
CA TYR A 121 22.43 -1.31 10.61
C TYR A 121 22.24 -2.83 10.64
N PRO A 122 22.39 -3.48 11.81
CA PRO A 122 22.11 -4.90 11.95
C PRO A 122 20.63 -5.20 11.67
N ASP A 123 20.39 -6.33 11.02
CA ASP A 123 19.05 -6.90 10.77
C ASP A 123 18.37 -7.38 12.06
#